data_AF-A0A4Z0MQJ2-F1
#
_entry.id   AF-A0A4Z0MQJ2-F1
#
_cell.length_a   1.000
_cell.length_b   1.000
_cell.length_c   1.000
_cell.angle_alpha   90.00
_cell.angle_beta   90.00
_cell.angle_gamma   90.00
#
_symmetry.space_group_name_H-M   'P 1'
#
loop_
_entity.id
_entity.type
_entity.pdbx_description
1 polymer ?
#
loop_
_entity_poly.entity_id
_entity_poly.type
_entity_poly.pdbx_seq_one_letter_code
_entity_poly.pdbx_strand_id
1 'polypeptide(L)' 'MLPQLRIEQAPLDATEADLLARLGQLIEATDPMPDVRALAPAIRALFPAPAYQVGCGGAHIWLHRTDDPNRLALICEDR' A
#
# COMPACT_ATOMS: atom_id res chain seq x y z
N MET A 1 7.90 15.54 1.41
CA MET A 1 7.67 14.38 2.30
C MET A 1 8.00 13.13 1.49
N LEU A 2 8.71 12.17 2.07
CA LEU A 2 8.93 10.88 1.43
C LEU A 2 7.80 9.92 1.82
N PRO A 3 7.22 9.15 0.88
CA PRO A 3 6.29 8.10 1.23
C PRO A 3 7.01 6.97 1.99
N GLN A 4 6.34 6.41 2.99
CA GLN A 4 6.81 5.24 3.73
C GLN A 4 5.76 4.13 3.69
N LEU A 5 6.25 2.89 3.51
CA LEU A 5 5.44 1.68 3.60
C LEU A 5 5.55 1.08 5.00
N ARG A 6 4.42 0.80 5.63
CA ARG A 6 4.31 0.03 6.87
C ARG A 6 3.46 -1.20 6.61
N ILE A 7 4.09 -2.38 6.67
CA ILE A 7 3.39 -3.66 6.60
C ILE A 7 2.87 -3.98 8.01
N GLU A 8 1.56 -4.13 8.15
CA GLU A 8 0.89 -4.32 9.45
C GLU A 8 0.49 -5.78 9.69
N GLN A 9 0.50 -6.61 8.65
CA GLN A 9 0.27 -8.06 8.74
C GLN A 9 1.26 -8.86 7.92
N ALA A 10 1.54 -10.09 8.37
CA ALA A 10 2.29 -11.05 7.57
C ALA A 10 1.52 -11.41 6.29
N PRO A 11 2.22 -11.67 5.16
CA PRO A 11 1.58 -12.15 3.96
C PRO A 11 0.93 -13.52 4.18
N LEU A 12 -0.21 -13.76 3.54
CA LEU A 12 -0.92 -15.05 3.54
C LEU A 12 -0.13 -16.15 2.85
N ASP A 13 0.56 -15.80 1.76
CA ASP A 13 1.30 -16.73 0.93
C ASP A 13 2.47 -16.04 0.21
N ALA A 14 3.21 -16.82 -0.59
CA ALA A 14 4.32 -16.31 -1.38
C ALA A 14 3.90 -15.28 -2.44
N THR A 15 2.67 -15.36 -2.96
CA THR A 15 2.17 -14.41 -3.96
C THR A 15 1.94 -13.04 -3.32
N GLU A 16 1.29 -13.00 -2.15
CA GLU A 16 1.08 -11.76 -1.40
C GLU A 16 2.43 -11.19 -0.91
N ALA A 17 3.38 -12.04 -0.53
CA ALA A 17 4.74 -11.62 -0.19
C ALA A 17 5.43 -10.91 -1.38
N ASP A 18 5.34 -11.47 -2.59
CA ASP A 18 5.89 -10.86 -3.81
C ASP A 18 5.21 -9.53 -4.15
N LEU A 19 3.89 -9.43 -3.97
CA LEU A 19 3.15 -8.18 -4.16
C LEU A 19 3.59 -7.10 -3.17
N LEU A 20 3.77 -7.44 -1.89
CA LEU A 20 4.26 -6.53 -0.87
C LEU A 20 5.71 -6.09 -1.14
N ALA A 21 6.56 -6.98 -1.65
CA ALA A 21 7.91 -6.62 -2.07
C ALA A 21 7.90 -5.61 -3.24
N ARG A 22 7.05 -5.83 -4.25
CA ARG A 22 6.86 -4.88 -5.36
C ARG A 22 6.31 -3.54 -4.90
N LEU A 23 5.43 -3.54 -3.90
CA LEU A 23 4.95 -2.32 -3.28
C LEU A 23 6.09 -1.56 -2.60
N GLY A 24 6.96 -2.25 -1.85
CA GLY A 24 8.16 -1.65 -1.26
C GLY A 24 9.03 -0.97 -2.33
N GLN A 25 9.31 -1.67 -3.42
CA GLN A 25 10.08 -1.13 -4.56
C GLN A 25 9.41 0.09 -5.20
N LEU A 26 8.09 0.08 -5.37
CA LEU A 26 7.33 1.23 -5.87
C LEU A 26 7.51 2.46 -4.96
N ILE A 27 7.39 2.27 -3.65
CA ILE A 27 7.52 3.35 -2.67
C ILE A 27 8.95 3.88 -2.62
N GLU A 28 9.96 3.00 -2.61
CA GLU A 28 11.38 3.39 -2.61
C GLU A 28 11.79 4.16 -3.88
N ALA A 29 11.20 3.83 -5.03
CA ALA A 29 11.45 4.51 -6.29
C ALA A 29 10.67 5.83 -6.44
N THR A 30 9.81 6.18 -5.49
CA THR A 30 8.99 7.39 -5.56
C THR A 30 9.73 8.60 -5.01
N ASP A 31 9.86 9.64 -5.83
CA ASP A 31 10.39 10.93 -5.41
C ASP A 31 9.55 11.56 -4.28
N PRO A 32 10.13 12.46 -3.46
CA PRO A 32 9.38 13.23 -2.49
C PRO A 32 8.16 13.89 -3.13
N MET A 33 6.99 13.66 -2.56
CA MET A 33 5.73 14.16 -3.11
C MET A 33 4.92 14.91 -2.04
N PRO A 34 4.06 15.86 -2.47
CA PRO A 34 3.22 16.63 -1.56
C PRO A 34 1.97 15.87 -1.11
N ASP A 35 1.60 14.77 -1.76
CA ASP A 35 0.43 13.97 -1.42
C ASP A 35 0.61 12.51 -1.83
N VAL A 36 0.78 11.62 -0.84
CA VAL A 36 0.96 10.18 -1.05
C VAL A 36 -0.23 9.51 -1.72
N ARG A 37 -1.43 10.11 -1.67
CA ARG A 37 -2.65 9.56 -2.30
C ARG A 37 -2.55 9.50 -3.82
N ALA A 38 -1.63 10.25 -4.42
CA ALA A 38 -1.30 10.15 -5.84
C ALA A 38 -0.82 8.75 -6.25
N LEU A 39 -0.31 7.94 -5.31
CA LEU A 39 0.11 6.56 -5.55
C LEU A 39 -1.04 5.55 -5.61
N ALA A 40 -2.26 5.94 -5.20
CA ALA A 40 -3.40 5.02 -5.10
C ALA A 40 -3.73 4.27 -6.42
N PRO A 41 -3.67 4.90 -7.62
CA PRO A 41 -3.89 4.17 -8.88
C PRO A 41 -2.85 3.08 -9.12
N ALA A 42 -1.56 3.35 -8.86
CA ALA A 42 -0.49 2.36 -9.01
C ALA A 42 -0.64 1.21 -8.00
N ILE A 43 -0.97 1.53 -6.75
CA ILE A 43 -1.19 0.52 -5.71
C ILE A 43 -2.41 -0.35 -6.04
N ARG A 44 -3.50 0.21 -6.58
CA ARG A 44 -4.66 -0.57 -7.05
C ARG A 44 -4.34 -1.48 -8.22
N ALA A 45 -3.38 -1.12 -9.07
CA ALA A 45 -2.91 -1.99 -10.14
C ALA A 45 -2.11 -3.19 -9.60
N LEU A 46 -1.35 -2.99 -8.52
CA LEU A 46 -0.64 -4.08 -7.81
C LEU A 46 -1.60 -4.95 -6.98
N PHE A 47 -2.61 -4.35 -6.35
CA PHE A 47 -3.57 -5.00 -5.47
C PHE A 47 -4.99 -4.82 -6.01
N PRO A 48 -5.37 -5.58 -7.06
CA PRO A 48 -6.65 -5.41 -7.72
C PRO A 48 -7.82 -5.93 -6.89
N ALA A 49 -8.97 -5.29 -7.06
CA ALA A 49 -10.25 -5.86 -6.66
C ALA A 49 -10.56 -7.13 -7.49
N PRO A 50 -11.32 -8.10 -6.95
CA PRO A 50 -11.97 -8.07 -5.65
C PRO A 50 -11.12 -8.64 -4.51
N ALA A 51 -9.86 -9.04 -4.74
CA ALA A 51 -9.04 -9.65 -3.69
C ALA A 51 -8.61 -8.64 -2.61
N TYR A 52 -8.35 -7.40 -3.03
CA TYR A 52 -7.88 -6.33 -2.16
C TYR A 52 -8.73 -5.08 -2.24
N GLN A 53 -8.72 -4.32 -1.16
CA GLN A 53 -9.31 -2.99 -1.08
C GLN A 53 -8.21 -1.97 -0.79
N VAL A 54 -8.16 -0.93 -1.63
CA VAL A 54 -7.21 0.18 -1.50
C VAL A 54 -7.98 1.48 -1.38
N GLY A 55 -7.91 2.11 -0.23
CA GLY A 55 -8.56 3.38 0.04
C GLY A 55 -7.58 4.45 0.52
N CYS A 56 -8.07 5.69 0.49
CA CYS A 56 -7.34 6.87 0.91
C CYS A 56 -8.06 7.49 2.11
N GLY A 57 -7.34 7.78 3.20
CA GLY A 57 -7.87 8.46 4.37
C GLY A 57 -6.97 9.63 4.75
N GLY A 58 -7.51 10.84 4.86
CA GLY A 58 -6.73 12.04 5.21
C GLY A 58 -5.47 12.20 4.33
N ALA A 59 -4.31 11.84 4.89
CA ALA A 59 -2.97 11.89 4.29
C ALA A 59 -2.27 10.51 4.20
N HIS A 60 -3.02 9.41 4.12
CA HIS A 60 -2.46 8.07 3.95
C HIS A 60 -3.30 7.20 3.01
N ILE A 61 -2.68 6.12 2.53
CA ILE A 61 -3.33 5.02 1.81
C ILE A 61 -3.36 3.82 2.74
N TRP A 62 -4.49 3.14 2.82
CA TRP A 62 -4.62 1.85 3.49
C TRP A 62 -4.91 0.75 2.47
N LEU A 63 -4.40 -0.45 2.77
CA LEU A 63 -4.58 -1.68 1.98
C LEU A 63 -5.14 -2.77 2.89
N HIS A 64 -6.24 -3.40 2.49
CA HIS A 64 -6.88 -4.52 3.18
C HIS A 64 -7.07 -5.68 2.20
N ARG A 65 -7.16 -6.91 2.73
CA ARG A 65 -7.75 -8.03 2.00
C ARG A 65 -9.27 -7.88 2.06
N THR A 66 -10.00 -8.27 1.03
CA THR A 66 -11.46 -8.06 1.02
C THR A 66 -12.20 -8.88 2.07
N ASP A 67 -11.64 -10.03 2.46
CA ASP A 67 -12.19 -10.94 3.47
C ASP A 67 -11.64 -10.67 4.89
N ASP A 68 -10.75 -9.69 5.06
CA ASP A 68 -10.15 -9.34 6.35
C ASP A 68 -10.30 -7.84 6.63
N PRO A 69 -11.04 -7.44 7.69
CA PRO A 69 -11.20 -6.03 8.03
C PRO A 69 -9.93 -5.39 8.57
N ASN A 70 -8.87 -6.15 8.86
CA ASN A 70 -7.60 -5.61 9.34
C ASN A 70 -6.74 -5.09 8.17
N ARG A 71 -5.98 -4.01 8.42
CA ARG A 71 -5.03 -3.46 7.44
C ARG A 71 -3.91 -4.45 7.19
N LEU A 72 -3.65 -4.75 5.93
CA LEU A 72 -2.45 -5.45 5.48
C LEU A 72 -1.25 -4.49 5.49
N ALA A 73 -1.44 -3.30 4.95
CA ALA A 73 -0.40 -2.28 4.90
C ALA A 73 -0.97 -0.85 4.95
N LEU A 74 -0.10 0.09 5.33
CA LEU A 74 -0.35 1.52 5.38
C LEU A 74 0.78 2.25 4.65
N ILE A 75 0.44 3.21 3.80
CA ILE A 75 1.40 4.12 3.17
C ILE A 75 1.12 5.52 3.69
N CYS A 76 2.11 6.15 4.29
CA CYS A 76 2.00 7.48 4.89
C CYS A 76 3.22 8.35 4.57
N GLU A 77 3.11 9.65 4.81
CA GLU A 77 4.24 10.57 4.75
C GLU A 77 5.18 10.34 5.94
N ASP A 78 6.48 10.33 5.68
CA ASP A 78 7.49 10.46 6.73
C ASP A 78 7.35 11.83 7.41
N ARG A 79 7.33 11.87 8.74
CA ARG A 79 7.11 13.08 9.54
C ARG A 79 8.41 13.65 10.08
#